data_AF-A0A291RL29-F1
#
_entry.id   AF-A0A291RL29-F1
#
_cell.length_a   1.000
_cell.length_b   1.000
_cell.length_c   1.000
_cell.angle_alpha   90.00
_cell.angle_beta   90.00
_cell.angle_gamma   90.00
#
_symmetry.space_group_name_H-M   'P 1'
#
loop_
_entity.id
_entity.type
_entity.pdbx_description
1 polymer ?
#
loop_
_entity_poly.entity_id
_entity_poly.type
_entity_poly.pdbx_seq_one_letter_code
_entity_poly.pdbx_strand_id
1 'polypeptide(L)'
;MSLDIVLLVGCASVALALWWLVVWLVTRHSAGTVAGRPARPALPWPRRRERGRHRVAPVAPDPVPPVSEVHLTLGWADPAQVWPALNAENALLAARMSGQISPIEYRARLADLARRCEPHSAADSE
;
A
#
# COMPACT_ATOMS: atom_id res chain seq x y z
N MET A 1 4.25 -32.98 41.81
CA MET A 1 3.57 -31.67 42.01
C MET A 1 4.55 -30.51 42.00
N SER A 2 5.52 -30.41 42.91
CA SER A 2 6.50 -29.32 42.92
C SER A 2 7.47 -29.34 41.71
N LEU A 3 7.92 -30.52 41.27
CA LEU A 3 8.77 -30.66 40.08
C LEU A 3 8.04 -30.29 38.78
N ASP A 4 6.76 -30.63 38.66
CA ASP A 4 5.94 -30.30 37.49
C ASP A 4 5.75 -28.78 37.33
N ILE A 5 5.56 -28.08 38.46
CA ILE A 5 5.45 -26.62 38.48
C ILE A 5 6.78 -25.97 38.07
N VAL A 6 7.91 -26.47 38.58
CA VAL A 6 9.24 -25.96 38.21
C VAL A 6 9.52 -26.17 36.72
N LEU A 7 9.14 -27.33 36.17
CA LEU A 7 9.29 -27.61 34.74
C LEU A 7 8.43 -26.68 33.88
N LEU A 8 7.20 -26.41 34.31
CA LEU A 8 6.24 -25.57 33.58
C LEU A 8 6.68 -24.09 33.59
N VAL A 9 7.16 -23.60 34.74
CA VAL A 9 7.74 -22.25 34.87
C VAL A 9 9.03 -22.12 34.04
N GLY A 10 9.88 -23.16 34.05
CA GLY A 10 11.07 -23.23 33.21
C GLY A 10 10.71 -23.16 31.73
N CYS A 11 9.73 -23.95 31.28
CA CYS A 11 9.30 -23.97 29.88
C CYS A 11 8.68 -22.63 29.45
N ALA A 12 7.83 -22.03 30.30
CA ALA A 12 7.22 -20.73 30.03
C ALA A 12 8.28 -19.60 29.94
N SER A 13 9.28 -19.61 30.81
CA SER A 13 10.35 -18.61 30.77
C SER A 13 11.22 -18.73 29.52
N VAL A 14 11.54 -19.96 29.08
CA VAL A 14 12.27 -20.20 27.82
C VAL A 14 11.45 -19.75 26.61
N ALA A 15 10.14 -20.07 26.57
CA ALA A 15 9.26 -19.63 25.50
C ALA A 15 9.15 -18.10 25.42
N LEU A 16 9.04 -17.41 26.57
CA LEU A 16 9.06 -15.96 26.66
C LEU A 16 10.39 -15.37 26.17
N ALA A 17 11.53 -15.95 26.57
CA ALA A 17 12.84 -15.48 26.12
C ALA A 17 13.02 -15.63 24.60
N LEU A 18 12.58 -16.75 24.03
CA LEU A 18 12.59 -16.97 22.58
C LEU A 18 11.67 -15.99 21.86
N TRP A 19 10.48 -15.74 22.38
CA TRP A 19 9.55 -14.79 21.80
C TRP A 19 10.12 -13.36 21.81
N TRP A 20 10.71 -12.93 22.93
CA TRP A 20 11.41 -11.66 23.03
C TRP A 20 12.58 -11.54 22.06
N LEU A 21 13.34 -12.63 21.85
CA LEU A 21 14.43 -12.66 20.89
C LEU A 21 13.93 -12.49 19.44
N VAL A 22 12.81 -13.12 19.09
CA VAL A 22 12.16 -12.94 17.78
C VAL A 22 11.68 -11.51 17.61
N VAL A 23 10.98 -10.94 18.59
CA VAL A 23 10.52 -9.54 18.56
C VAL A 23 11.70 -8.58 18.41
N TRP A 24 12.79 -8.82 19.14
CA TRP A 24 14.02 -8.03 19.04
C TRP A 24 14.68 -8.12 17.66
N LEU A 25 14.75 -9.31 17.07
CA LEU A 25 15.29 -9.49 15.71
C LEU A 25 14.43 -8.76 14.66
N VAL A 26 13.10 -8.87 14.75
CA VAL A 26 12.16 -8.20 13.83
C VAL A 26 12.25 -6.68 13.96
N THR A 27 12.27 -6.15 15.19
CA THR A 27 12.39 -4.71 15.44
C THR A 27 13.77 -4.17 15.02
N ARG A 28 14.85 -4.92 15.24
CA ARG A 28 16.20 -4.55 14.80
C ARG A 28 16.34 -4.59 13.27
N HIS A 29 15.75 -5.57 12.59
CA HIS A 29 15.67 -5.59 11.13
C HIS A 29 14.85 -4.42 10.58
N SER A 30 13.77 -4.04 11.27
CA SER A 30 12.96 -2.87 10.91
C SER A 30 13.74 -1.57 11.10
N ALA A 31 14.51 -1.43 12.19
CA ALA A 31 15.34 -0.26 12.47
C ALA A 31 16.53 -0.09 11.50
N GLY A 32 17.05 -1.20 10.93
CA GLY A 32 18.10 -1.18 9.92
C GLY A 32 17.71 -0.50 8.60
N THR A 33 16.42 -0.30 8.33
CA THR A 33 15.94 0.42 7.14
C THR A 33 15.83 1.93 7.33
N VAL A 34 15.95 2.44 8.57
CA VAL A 34 15.82 3.88 8.89
C VAL A 34 17.17 4.55 9.15
N ALA A 35 18.20 3.80 9.57
CA ALA A 35 19.52 4.36 9.93
C ALA A 35 20.48 4.60 8.74
N GLY A 36 19.98 4.57 7.50
CA GLY A 36 20.80 4.61 6.28
C GLY A 36 20.44 5.68 5.25
N ARG A 37 19.65 6.70 5.59
CA ARG A 37 19.54 7.88 4.73
C ARG A 37 20.67 8.85 5.07
N PRO A 38 21.74 8.97 4.25
CA PRO A 38 22.54 10.18 4.33
C PRO A 38 21.58 11.35 4.06
N ALA A 39 21.66 12.37 4.91
CA ALA A 39 20.99 13.64 4.72
C ALA A 39 21.38 14.18 3.34
N ARG A 40 20.55 13.94 2.34
CA ARG A 40 20.68 14.59 1.04
C ARG A 40 20.30 16.05 1.28
N PRO A 41 21.12 17.03 0.84
CA PRO A 41 20.75 18.43 0.94
C PRO A 41 19.42 18.63 0.24
N ALA A 42 18.48 19.28 0.94
CA ALA A 42 17.18 19.63 0.42
C ALA A 42 17.36 20.50 -0.83
N LEU A 43 17.16 19.90 -2.01
CA LEU A 43 17.03 20.66 -3.24
C LEU A 43 15.80 21.57 -3.10
N PRO A 44 15.91 22.87 -3.43
CA PRO A 44 14.78 23.78 -3.41
C PRO A 44 13.83 23.36 -4.54
N TRP A 45 12.74 22.73 -4.16
CA TRP A 45 11.59 22.49 -5.03
C TRP A 45 11.14 23.85 -5.60
N PRO A 46 10.91 23.96 -6.92
CA PRO A 46 10.43 25.21 -7.48
C PRO A 46 9.01 25.45 -6.96
N ARG A 47 8.87 26.50 -6.14
CA ARG A 47 7.57 27.08 -5.75
C ARG A 47 6.76 27.30 -7.02
N ARG A 48 5.76 26.44 -7.23
CA ARG A 48 4.73 26.62 -8.24
C ARG A 48 4.04 27.95 -7.95
N ARG A 49 4.32 28.91 -8.83
CA ARG A 49 3.85 30.29 -8.78
C ARG A 49 2.33 30.27 -8.95
N GLU A 50 1.57 30.35 -7.85
CA GLU A 50 0.13 30.60 -7.88
C GLU A 50 -0.12 32.05 -8.33
N ARG A 51 -0.01 32.27 -9.64
CA ARG A 51 -0.66 33.40 -10.31
C ARG A 51 -2.02 32.94 -10.76
N GLY A 52 -3.07 33.43 -10.10
CA GLY A 52 -4.43 33.18 -10.51
C GLY A 52 -5.46 33.65 -9.49
N ARG A 53 -5.43 34.92 -9.08
CA ARG A 53 -6.61 35.55 -8.46
C ARG A 53 -7.68 35.71 -9.54
N HIS A 54 -8.43 34.65 -9.83
CA HIS A 54 -9.76 34.79 -10.41
C HIS A 54 -10.75 34.95 -9.26
N ARG A 55 -11.12 36.21 -9.01
CA ARG A 55 -12.23 36.60 -8.17
C ARG A 55 -13.51 36.16 -8.90
N VAL A 56 -14.02 34.99 -8.58
CA VAL A 56 -15.33 34.53 -9.06
C VAL A 56 -16.40 35.23 -8.20
N ALA A 57 -17.24 36.03 -8.84
CA ALA A 57 -18.42 36.63 -8.20
C ALA A 57 -19.44 35.52 -7.85
N PRO A 58 -20.24 35.65 -6.79
CA PRO A 58 -21.18 34.61 -6.39
C PRO A 58 -22.28 34.48 -7.44
N VAL A 59 -22.25 33.38 -8.20
CA VAL A 59 -23.34 32.96 -9.08
C VAL A 59 -24.42 32.30 -8.22
N ALA A 60 -25.68 32.67 -8.44
CA ALA A 60 -26.83 32.10 -7.75
C ALA A 60 -26.88 30.56 -7.94
N PRO A 61 -27.40 29.79 -6.96
CA PRO A 61 -27.42 28.34 -7.06
C PRO A 61 -28.35 27.90 -8.19
N ASP A 62 -27.79 27.28 -9.23
CA ASP A 62 -28.56 26.55 -10.24
C ASP A 62 -29.31 25.38 -9.59
N PRO A 63 -30.51 25.03 -10.08
CA PRO A 63 -31.25 23.88 -9.59
C PRO A 63 -30.45 22.60 -9.83
N VAL A 64 -30.16 21.87 -8.76
CA VAL A 64 -29.49 20.57 -8.79
C VAL A 64 -30.29 19.64 -9.70
N PRO A 65 -29.75 19.17 -10.85
CA PRO A 65 -30.44 18.19 -11.64
C PRO A 65 -30.57 16.91 -10.80
N PRO A 66 -31.72 16.19 -10.88
CA PRO A 66 -31.91 14.97 -10.11
C PRO A 66 -30.76 14.02 -10.43
N VAL A 67 -30.04 13.61 -9.39
CA VAL A 67 -29.04 12.55 -9.47
C VAL A 67 -29.80 11.33 -9.94
N SER A 68 -29.75 11.05 -11.23
CA SER A 68 -30.21 9.77 -11.74
C SER A 68 -29.35 8.75 -11.03
N GLU A 69 -29.97 7.96 -10.15
CA GLU A 69 -29.43 6.71 -9.65
C GLU A 69 -29.32 5.77 -10.86
N VAL A 70 -28.40 6.10 -11.77
CA VAL A 70 -27.77 5.12 -12.63
C VAL A 70 -27.27 4.10 -11.63
N HIS A 71 -27.85 2.92 -11.64
CA HIS A 71 -27.31 1.77 -10.94
C HIS A 71 -25.83 1.71 -11.33
N LEU A 72 -24.97 2.26 -10.47
CA LEU A 72 -23.54 2.07 -10.48
C LEU A 72 -23.39 0.60 -10.09
N THR A 73 -23.77 -0.32 -10.96
CA THR A 73 -23.20 -1.65 -10.96
C THR A 73 -21.76 -1.41 -11.37
N LEU A 74 -20.92 -1.16 -10.36
CA LEU A 74 -19.48 -1.07 -10.48
C LEU A 74 -19.00 -2.38 -11.14
N GLY A 75 -18.96 -2.44 -12.47
CA GLY A 75 -18.32 -3.55 -13.17
C GLY A 75 -16.86 -3.71 -12.73
N TRP A 76 -16.26 -2.62 -12.22
CA TRP A 76 -14.92 -2.59 -11.62
C TRP A 76 -14.83 -3.21 -10.23
N ALA A 77 -15.93 -3.47 -9.52
CA ALA A 77 -15.93 -4.07 -8.20
C ALA A 77 -16.47 -5.51 -8.18
N ASP A 78 -16.49 -6.18 -9.33
CA ASP A 78 -16.66 -7.63 -9.36
C ASP A 78 -15.49 -8.27 -8.59
N PRO A 79 -15.73 -8.93 -7.44
CA PRO A 79 -14.67 -9.54 -6.65
C PRO A 79 -13.86 -10.55 -7.48
N ALA A 80 -14.50 -11.24 -8.43
CA ALA A 80 -13.81 -12.21 -9.28
C ALA A 80 -12.74 -11.57 -10.18
N GLN A 81 -12.89 -10.29 -10.52
CA GLN A 81 -11.96 -9.54 -11.36
C GLN A 81 -10.92 -8.78 -10.53
N VAL A 82 -11.30 -8.25 -9.36
CA VAL A 82 -10.42 -7.44 -8.50
C VAL A 82 -9.45 -8.30 -7.68
N TRP A 83 -9.91 -9.42 -7.13
CA TRP A 83 -9.10 -10.25 -6.23
C TRP A 83 -7.81 -10.80 -6.87
N PRO A 84 -7.82 -11.29 -8.13
CA PRO A 84 -6.60 -11.74 -8.78
C PRO A 84 -5.55 -10.63 -8.92
N ALA A 85 -5.97 -9.42 -9.30
CA ALA A 85 -5.08 -8.27 -9.45
C ALA A 85 -4.47 -7.86 -8.09
N LEU A 86 -5.31 -7.80 -7.05
CA LEU A 86 -4.88 -7.47 -5.69
C LEU A 86 -3.89 -8.51 -5.13
N ASN A 87 -4.15 -9.79 -5.37
CA ASN A 87 -3.25 -10.87 -4.94
C ASN A 87 -1.88 -10.77 -5.63
N ALA A 88 -1.86 -10.44 -6.92
CA ALA A 88 -0.62 -10.22 -7.66
C ALA A 88 0.17 -9.01 -7.13
N GLU A 89 -0.50 -7.90 -6.82
CA GLU A 89 0.14 -6.74 -6.21
C GLU A 89 0.71 -7.07 -4.82
N ASN A 90 -0.07 -7.74 -3.97
CA ASN A 90 0.38 -8.15 -2.63
C ASN A 90 1.60 -9.06 -2.69
N ALA A 91 1.67 -9.97 -3.67
CA ALA A 91 2.85 -10.82 -3.87
C ALA A 91 4.10 -10.01 -4.28
N LEU A 92 3.94 -9.00 -5.15
CA LEU A 92 5.03 -8.10 -5.53
C LEU A 92 5.50 -7.27 -4.33
N LEU A 93 4.57 -6.77 -3.52
CA LEU A 93 4.89 -6.01 -2.31
C LEU A 93 5.61 -6.88 -1.29
N ALA A 94 5.15 -8.11 -1.07
CA ALA A 94 5.79 -9.07 -0.17
C ALA A 94 7.23 -9.38 -0.62
N ALA A 95 7.45 -9.63 -1.91
CA ALA A 95 8.78 -9.84 -2.48
C ALA A 95 9.69 -8.62 -2.32
N ARG A 96 9.13 -7.40 -2.40
CA ARG A 96 9.88 -6.16 -2.18
C ARG A 96 10.25 -5.98 -0.72
N MET A 97 9.34 -6.30 0.20
CA MET A 97 9.56 -6.22 1.65
C MET A 97 10.57 -7.27 2.14
N SER A 98 10.58 -8.46 1.53
CA SER A 98 11.57 -9.50 1.82
C SER A 98 12.93 -9.27 1.14
N GLY A 99 13.06 -8.24 0.29
CA GLY A 99 14.29 -7.92 -0.43
C GLY A 99 14.58 -8.86 -1.62
N GLN A 100 13.64 -9.72 -2.01
CA GLN A 100 13.79 -10.61 -3.16
C GLN A 100 13.81 -9.87 -4.50
N ILE A 101 13.21 -8.68 -4.57
CA ILE A 101 13.20 -7.84 -5.79
C ILE A 101 13.66 -6.41 -5.49
N SER A 102 14.34 -5.82 -6.46
CA SER A 102 14.82 -4.43 -6.35
C SER A 102 13.67 -3.42 -6.48
N PRO A 103 13.83 -2.16 -6.01
CA PRO A 103 12.83 -1.12 -6.20
C PRO A 103 12.49 -0.82 -7.67
N ILE A 104 13.46 -0.97 -8.57
CA ILE A 104 13.28 -0.74 -10.02
C ILE A 104 12.44 -1.88 -10.60
N GLU A 105 12.79 -3.11 -10.24
CA GLU A 105 12.07 -4.31 -10.68
C GLU A 105 10.63 -4.35 -10.17
N TYR A 106 10.41 -3.96 -8.91
CA TYR A 106 9.07 -3.79 -8.36
C TYR A 106 8.23 -2.82 -9.20
N ARG A 107 8.76 -1.64 -9.54
CA ARG A 107 8.06 -0.64 -10.36
C ARG A 107 7.74 -1.15 -11.77
N ALA A 108 8.68 -1.85 -12.40
CA ALA A 108 8.48 -2.41 -13.72
C ALA A 108 7.37 -3.48 -13.72
N ARG A 109 7.40 -4.40 -12.73
CA ARG A 109 6.39 -5.46 -12.59
C ARG A 109 5.01 -4.90 -12.21
N LEU A 110 4.96 -3.85 -11.39
CA LEU A 110 3.71 -3.19 -11.03
C LEU A 110 3.09 -2.44 -12.22
N ALA A 111 3.90 -1.76 -13.03
CA ALA A 111 3.43 -1.11 -14.25
C ALA A 111 2.90 -2.14 -15.27
N ASP A 112 3.54 -3.30 -15.34
CA ASP A 112 3.08 -4.40 -16.18
C ASP A 112 1.76 -5.01 -15.70
N LEU A 113 1.58 -5.14 -14.39
CA LEU A 113 0.32 -5.57 -13.79
C LEU A 113 -0.80 -4.58 -14.08
N ALA A 114 -0.54 -3.27 -13.93
CA ALA A 114 -1.52 -2.22 -14.21
C ALA A 114 -2.01 -2.26 -15.66
N ARG A 115 -1.12 -2.43 -16.63
CA ARG A 115 -1.49 -2.56 -18.06
C ARG A 115 -2.38 -3.77 -18.33
N ARG A 116 -2.15 -4.89 -17.65
CA ARG A 116 -2.99 -6.09 -17.79
C ARG A 116 -4.37 -5.94 -17.17
N CYS A 117 -4.50 -5.05 -16.19
CA CYS A 117 -5.77 -4.74 -15.53
C CYS A 117 -6.50 -3.57 -16.19
N GLU A 118 -5.93 -2.94 -17.22
CA GLU A 118 -6.58 -1.86 -17.95
C GLU A 118 -7.75 -2.45 -18.73
N PRO A 119 -9.00 -1.98 -18.50
CA PRO A 119 -10.15 -2.51 -19.20
C PRO A 119 -9.98 -2.21 -20.69
N HIS A 120 -10.09 -3.25 -21.53
CA HIS A 120 -10.21 -3.04 -22.98
C HIS A 120 -11.47 -2.21 -23.21
N SER A 121 -11.31 -0.96 -23.63
CA SER A 121 -12.43 -0.14 -24.07
C SER A 121 -13.09 -0.85 -25.24
N ALA A 122 -14.23 -1.49 -24.99
CA ALA A 122 -15.13 -2.00 -26.02
C ALA A 122 -15.84 -0.86 -26.78
N ALA A 123 -15.10 0.21 -27.10
CA ALA A 123 -15.57 1.40 -27.80
C ALA A 123 -15.20 1.38 -29.29
N ASP A 124 -14.46 0.37 -29.76
CA ASP A 124 -14.10 0.15 -31.18
C ASP A 124 -14.94 -0.97 -31.83
N SER A 125 -16.18 -1.16 -31.37
CA SER A 125 -17.12 -2.10 -31.99
C SER A 125 -18.40 -1.39 -32.41
N GLU A 126 -18.27 -0.42 -33.31
CA GLU A 126 -19.34 -0.01 -34.23
C GLU A 126 -18.76 0.49 -35.56
#